data_AF-A0A0K9XC62-F1
#
_entry.id   AF-A0A0K9XC62-F1
#
_cell.length_a   1.000
_cell.length_b   1.000
_cell.length_c   1.000
_cell.angle_alpha   90.00
_cell.angle_beta   90.00
_cell.angle_gamma   90.00
#
_symmetry.space_group_name_H-M   'P 1'
#
loop_
_entity.id
_entity.type
_entity.pdbx_description
1 polymer ?
#
loop_
_entity_poly.entity_id
_entity_poly.type
_entity_poly.pdbx_seq_one_letter_code
_entity_poly.pdbx_strand_id
1 'polypeptide(L)'
;MHKRLPLLAVCLAAAAFGASACGGSGDGGASASKASAPASAAPSAPSAPSGSPSAAPGEARGLTGLSAKLYLRTIRKNHPDLDRVDDDTLVAHGNALCLANGQALVDQVKKTKQELELTGKQASAVLGSAHGSCGRKNVFG
;
A
#
# COMPACT_ATOMS: atom_id res chain seq x y z
N MET A 1 10.36 39.89 -30.95
CA MET A 1 8.92 39.87 -31.31
C MET A 1 8.22 38.82 -30.47
N HIS A 2 7.37 39.26 -29.55
CA HIS A 2 6.54 38.40 -28.72
C HIS A 2 5.47 37.73 -29.58
N LYS A 3 5.33 36.39 -29.49
CA LYS A 3 4.12 35.71 -29.94
C LYS A 3 3.51 34.97 -28.76
N ARG A 4 2.35 35.50 -28.39
CA ARG A 4 1.49 35.12 -27.29
C ARG A 4 0.77 33.81 -27.65
N LEU A 5 0.72 32.85 -26.75
CA LEU A 5 -0.36 31.86 -26.76
C LEU A 5 -1.49 32.35 -25.84
N PRO A 6 -2.75 32.34 -26.31
CA PRO A 6 -3.89 32.81 -25.55
C PRO A 6 -4.47 31.73 -24.64
N LEU A 7 -4.75 32.16 -23.40
CA LEU A 7 -6.01 32.01 -22.66
C LEU A 7 -6.92 30.83 -23.02
N LEU A 8 -7.20 29.97 -22.03
CA LEU A 8 -8.45 29.87 -21.26
C LEU A 8 -8.43 28.53 -20.51
N ALA A 9 -8.88 28.33 -19.28
CA ALA A 9 -9.32 29.12 -18.13
C ALA A 9 -9.88 28.07 -17.13
N VAL A 10 -10.21 28.51 -15.89
CA VAL A 10 -11.23 27.87 -15.01
C VAL A 10 -10.77 26.57 -14.32
N CYS A 11 -10.78 26.34 -13.00
CA CYS A 11 -11.35 26.98 -11.81
C CYS A 11 -10.61 26.39 -10.57
N LEU A 12 -10.25 27.16 -9.54
CA LEU A 12 -11.08 27.62 -8.40
C LEU A 12 -11.06 26.64 -7.20
N ALA A 13 -10.40 27.11 -6.13
CA ALA A 13 -10.55 26.81 -4.70
C ALA A 13 -10.81 25.37 -4.21
N ALA A 14 -9.87 24.85 -3.41
CA ALA A 14 -10.16 24.02 -2.24
C ALA A 14 -9.20 24.49 -1.13
N ALA A 15 -9.62 25.43 -0.29
CA ALA A 15 -10.28 25.15 0.98
C ALA A 15 -9.35 24.39 1.95
N ALA A 16 -8.75 25.16 2.85
CA ALA A 16 -8.23 24.64 4.11
C ALA A 16 -9.36 23.93 4.86
N PHE A 17 -9.25 22.60 4.95
CA PHE A 17 -9.94 21.76 5.93
C PHE A 17 -8.81 21.01 6.64
N GLY A 18 -8.58 21.22 7.94
CA GLY A 18 -9.59 20.99 8.97
C GLY A 18 -9.41 19.55 9.44
N ALA A 19 -8.31 19.27 10.15
CA ALA A 19 -8.13 17.99 10.84
C ALA A 19 -9.06 17.99 12.06
N SER A 20 -10.22 17.38 11.89
CA SER A 20 -11.08 16.96 12.98
C SER A 20 -10.35 15.92 13.83
N ALA A 21 -10.04 16.30 15.07
CA ALA A 21 -9.70 15.35 16.11
C ALA A 21 -10.94 14.50 16.40
N CYS A 22 -10.88 13.23 16.00
CA CYS A 22 -11.75 12.18 16.53
C CYS A 22 -11.15 11.73 17.87
N GLY A 23 -11.88 11.92 18.96
CA GLY A 23 -11.48 11.40 20.27
C GLY A 23 -12.23 12.03 21.43
N GLY A 24 -13.35 11.41 21.83
CA GLY A 24 -14.10 11.80 23.02
C GLY A 24 -15.38 10.99 23.16
N SER A 25 -15.26 9.67 23.34
CA SER A 25 -16.37 8.86 23.84
C SER A 25 -16.48 9.09 25.34
N GLY A 26 -17.59 9.69 25.77
CA GLY A 26 -17.93 9.93 27.16
C GLY A 26 -19.45 10.07 27.26
N ASP A 27 -20.13 8.95 27.47
CA ASP A 27 -21.57 8.92 27.73
C ASP A 27 -21.77 9.02 29.25
N GLY A 28 -22.43 10.08 29.69
CA GLY A 28 -22.51 10.47 31.09
C GLY A 28 -23.70 11.37 31.37
N GLY A 29 -24.90 10.79 31.30
CA GLY A 29 -25.99 11.08 32.24
C GLY A 29 -26.84 12.34 32.03
N ALA A 30 -28.14 12.09 32.18
CA ALA A 30 -29.20 12.95 32.73
C ALA A 30 -30.22 13.62 31.77
N SER A 31 -31.43 13.08 31.90
CA SER A 31 -32.70 13.78 32.14
C SER A 31 -33.58 14.24 30.97
N ALA A 32 -34.62 13.43 30.77
CA ALA A 32 -36.05 13.78 30.71
C ALA A 32 -36.52 14.88 29.73
N SER A 33 -37.37 14.51 28.78
CA SER A 33 -38.84 14.67 28.91
C SER A 33 -39.62 14.36 27.62
N LYS A 34 -40.78 13.73 27.85
CA LYS A 34 -42.08 13.91 27.18
C LYS A 34 -42.45 13.01 25.99
N ALA A 35 -43.63 12.42 26.17
CA ALA A 35 -44.33 11.42 25.38
C ALA A 35 -44.82 11.91 24.00
N SER A 36 -44.95 10.96 23.05
CA SER A 36 -46.19 10.64 22.31
C SER A 36 -45.91 9.50 21.31
N ALA A 37 -46.70 8.42 21.37
CA ALA A 37 -46.94 7.50 20.25
C ALA A 37 -48.05 8.10 19.34
N PRO A 38 -48.46 7.52 18.18
CA PRO A 38 -48.07 6.24 17.54
C PRO A 38 -47.85 6.34 15.99
N ALA A 39 -47.49 5.22 15.33
CA ALA A 39 -48.10 4.71 14.07
C ALA A 39 -47.13 3.92 13.17
N SER A 40 -47.69 2.85 12.59
CA SER A 40 -47.11 1.82 11.72
C SER A 40 -46.28 2.30 10.53
N ALA A 41 -45.21 1.56 10.21
CA ALA A 41 -44.64 1.50 8.86
C ALA A 41 -44.10 0.09 8.56
N ALA A 42 -44.34 -0.35 7.33
CA ALA A 42 -44.21 -1.70 6.77
C ALA A 42 -42.78 -2.29 6.78
N PRO A 43 -42.62 -3.63 6.68
CA PRO A 43 -41.30 -4.25 6.54
C PRO A 43 -40.72 -4.01 5.14
N SER A 44 -39.59 -3.31 5.06
CA SER A 44 -38.78 -3.18 3.84
C SER A 44 -38.13 -4.52 3.47
N ALA A 45 -38.24 -4.89 2.19
CA ALA A 45 -37.63 -6.07 1.59
C ALA A 45 -36.09 -6.06 1.73
N PRO A 46 -35.43 -7.24 1.83
CA PRO A 46 -33.98 -7.31 1.89
C PRO A 46 -33.36 -7.03 0.51
N SER A 47 -32.59 -5.95 0.44
CA SER A 47 -31.66 -5.67 -0.66
C SER A 47 -30.62 -6.80 -0.77
N ALA A 48 -30.49 -7.37 -1.96
CA ALA A 48 -29.48 -8.38 -2.27
C ALA A 48 -28.06 -7.84 -1.99
N PRO A 49 -27.15 -8.62 -1.38
CA PRO A 49 -25.77 -8.18 -1.23
C PRO A 49 -25.06 -8.17 -2.59
N SER A 50 -24.81 -6.94 -3.02
CA SER A 50 -23.66 -6.43 -3.76
C SER A 50 -22.53 -7.44 -3.98
N GLY A 51 -22.13 -7.55 -5.24
CA GLY A 51 -21.03 -8.40 -5.69
C GLY A 51 -19.74 -8.17 -4.91
N SER A 52 -19.16 -9.27 -4.45
CA SER A 52 -17.79 -9.33 -3.95
C SER A 52 -16.93 -9.91 -5.08
N PRO A 53 -15.96 -9.17 -5.66
CA PRO A 53 -14.90 -9.86 -6.38
C PRO A 53 -14.07 -10.60 -5.34
N SER A 54 -14.19 -11.93 -5.34
CA SER A 54 -13.35 -12.85 -4.60
C SER A 54 -11.90 -12.37 -4.63
N ALA A 55 -11.37 -11.97 -3.48
CA ALA A 55 -9.94 -11.83 -3.30
C ALA A 55 -9.32 -13.22 -3.54
N ALA A 56 -8.63 -13.36 -4.68
CA ALA A 56 -7.88 -14.56 -5.01
C ALA A 56 -6.93 -14.94 -3.85
N PRO A 57 -6.70 -16.24 -3.60
CA PRO A 57 -6.04 -16.72 -2.40
C PRO A 57 -4.65 -16.10 -2.24
N GLY A 58 -4.34 -15.66 -1.03
CA GLY A 58 -3.13 -14.92 -0.64
C GLY A 58 -1.81 -15.69 -0.71
N GLU A 59 -1.66 -16.63 -1.66
CA GLU A 59 -0.48 -17.51 -1.78
C GLU A 59 0.57 -17.04 -2.80
N ALA A 60 0.40 -15.89 -3.45
CA ALA A 60 1.27 -15.49 -4.57
C ALA A 60 2.19 -14.28 -4.31
N ARG A 61 2.28 -13.71 -3.11
CA ARG A 61 3.02 -12.45 -2.86
C ARG A 61 4.44 -12.61 -2.33
N GLY A 62 5.10 -13.75 -2.60
CA GLY A 62 6.43 -14.05 -2.09
C GLY A 62 7.54 -13.96 -3.15
N LEU A 63 8.76 -13.79 -2.66
CA LEU A 63 10.00 -13.87 -3.43
C LEU A 63 10.64 -15.24 -3.16
N THR A 64 10.09 -16.29 -3.78
CA THR A 64 10.49 -17.70 -3.56
C THR A 64 10.85 -18.39 -4.89
N GLY A 65 11.57 -19.53 -4.83
CA GLY A 65 11.89 -20.33 -6.01
C GLY A 65 12.58 -19.55 -7.13
N LEU A 66 12.00 -19.56 -8.35
CA LEU A 66 12.52 -18.82 -9.49
C LEU A 66 12.50 -17.30 -9.30
N SER A 67 11.51 -16.75 -8.58
CA SER A 67 11.45 -15.31 -8.27
C SER A 67 12.65 -14.87 -7.45
N ALA A 68 13.06 -15.65 -6.45
CA ALA A 68 14.25 -15.37 -5.65
C ALA A 68 15.52 -15.40 -6.50
N LYS A 69 15.66 -16.41 -7.37
CA LYS A 69 16.80 -16.51 -8.29
C LYS A 69 16.87 -15.34 -9.28
N LEU A 70 15.74 -14.93 -9.85
CA LEU A 70 15.67 -13.79 -10.77
C LEU A 70 16.00 -12.48 -10.07
N TYR A 71 15.50 -12.30 -8.85
CA TYR A 71 15.80 -11.15 -8.01
C TYR A 71 17.31 -11.06 -7.74
N LEU A 72 17.92 -12.12 -7.20
CA LEU A 72 19.36 -12.16 -6.94
C LEU A 72 20.17 -11.92 -8.20
N ARG A 73 19.83 -12.61 -9.30
CA ARG A 73 20.51 -12.41 -10.59
C ARG A 73 20.44 -10.96 -11.06
N THR A 74 19.29 -10.30 -10.89
CA THR A 74 19.08 -8.91 -11.29
C THR A 74 19.91 -7.97 -10.41
N ILE A 75 19.92 -8.20 -9.09
CA ILE A 75 20.70 -7.40 -8.15
C ILE A 75 22.20 -7.56 -8.41
N ARG A 76 22.71 -8.79 -8.43
CA ARG A 76 24.14 -9.06 -8.66
C ARG A 76 24.64 -8.51 -9.99
N LYS A 77 23.81 -8.55 -11.03
CA LYS A 77 24.17 -8.06 -12.36
C LYS A 77 24.19 -6.52 -12.44
N ASN A 78 23.21 -5.84 -11.85
CA ASN A 78 23.02 -4.41 -12.04
C ASN A 78 23.57 -3.56 -10.88
N HIS A 79 23.82 -4.18 -9.73
CA HIS A 79 24.23 -3.54 -8.48
C HIS A 79 25.36 -4.34 -7.82
N PRO A 80 26.55 -4.40 -8.45
CA PRO A 80 27.70 -5.11 -7.87
C PRO A 80 28.16 -4.49 -6.54
N ASP A 81 27.77 -3.25 -6.25
CA ASP A 81 27.97 -2.59 -4.97
C ASP A 81 27.21 -3.25 -3.79
N LEU A 82 26.28 -4.16 -4.08
CA LEU A 82 25.58 -4.98 -3.08
C LEU A 82 26.26 -6.32 -2.80
N ASP A 83 27.45 -6.61 -3.35
CA ASP A 83 28.21 -7.85 -3.07
C ASP A 83 28.64 -8.06 -1.62
N ARG A 84 28.66 -6.98 -0.84
CA ARG A 84 28.90 -7.06 0.61
C ARG A 84 27.71 -7.64 1.40
N VAL A 85 26.52 -7.73 0.81
CA VAL A 85 25.31 -8.26 1.47
C VAL A 85 25.07 -9.68 0.97
N ASP A 86 24.87 -10.64 1.86
CA ASP A 86 24.62 -12.03 1.49
C ASP A 86 23.31 -12.22 0.72
N ASP A 87 23.27 -13.26 -0.13
CA ASP A 87 22.11 -13.61 -0.95
C ASP A 87 20.86 -13.88 -0.09
N ASP A 88 21.00 -14.63 1.01
CA ASP A 88 19.89 -14.96 1.91
C ASP A 88 19.30 -13.71 2.56
N THR A 89 20.17 -12.78 2.96
CA THR A 89 19.78 -11.49 3.53
C THR A 89 19.03 -10.64 2.51
N LEU A 90 19.54 -10.54 1.28
CA LEU A 90 18.85 -9.82 0.20
C LEU A 90 17.48 -10.45 -0.09
N VAL A 91 17.38 -11.78 -0.15
CA VAL A 91 16.11 -12.47 -0.38
C VAL A 91 15.13 -12.25 0.77
N ALA A 92 15.58 -12.31 2.03
CA ALA A 92 14.73 -12.07 3.19
C ALA A 92 14.11 -10.66 3.17
N HIS A 93 14.94 -9.64 2.94
CA HIS A 93 14.47 -8.26 2.81
C HIS A 93 13.59 -8.04 1.58
N GLY A 94 14.00 -8.58 0.42
CA GLY A 94 13.22 -8.52 -0.82
C GLY A 94 11.85 -9.19 -0.68
N ASN A 95 11.77 -10.34 -0.01
CA ASN A 95 10.53 -11.04 0.27
C ASN A 95 9.63 -10.23 1.22
N ALA A 96 10.18 -9.64 2.27
CA ALA A 96 9.43 -8.79 3.17
C ALA A 96 8.88 -7.54 2.45
N LEU A 97 9.63 -6.98 1.50
CA LEU A 97 9.15 -5.91 0.61
C LEU A 97 8.01 -6.37 -0.32
N CYS A 98 8.05 -7.62 -0.80
CA CYS A 98 6.96 -8.19 -1.61
C CYS A 98 5.64 -8.34 -0.83
N LEU A 99 5.74 -8.66 0.45
CA LEU A 99 4.58 -8.88 1.32
C LEU A 99 4.00 -7.55 1.83
N ALA A 100 4.84 -6.52 1.97
CA ALA A 100 4.45 -5.21 2.48
C ALA A 100 3.69 -4.38 1.43
N ASN A 101 2.72 -3.58 1.90
CA ASN A 101 1.90 -2.69 1.06
C ASN A 101 1.58 -1.39 1.82
N GLY A 102 1.26 -0.31 1.11
CA GLY A 102 0.90 0.98 1.73
C GLY A 102 1.98 1.53 2.66
N GLN A 103 1.61 1.97 3.86
CA GLN A 103 2.57 2.48 4.86
C GLN A 103 3.56 1.42 5.32
N ALA A 104 3.12 0.15 5.45
CA ALA A 104 4.02 -0.95 5.83
C ALA A 104 5.15 -1.14 4.81
N LEU A 105 4.90 -0.88 3.52
CA LEU A 105 5.96 -0.91 2.50
C LEU A 105 6.98 0.20 2.74
N VAL A 106 6.51 1.42 3.00
CA VAL A 106 7.40 2.57 3.26
C VAL A 106 8.29 2.29 4.47
N ASP A 107 7.73 1.74 5.54
CA ASP A 107 8.49 1.40 6.73
C ASP A 107 9.44 0.22 6.49
N GLN A 108 9.04 -0.77 5.71
CA GLN A 108 9.90 -1.89 5.33
C GLN A 108 11.08 -1.44 4.46
N VAL A 109 10.90 -0.45 3.59
CA VAL A 109 11.98 0.15 2.80
C VAL A 109 12.95 0.90 3.70
N LYS A 110 12.45 1.69 4.67
CA LYS A 110 13.31 2.38 5.65
C LYS A 110 14.11 1.39 6.49
N LYS A 111 13.45 0.34 6.99
CA LYS A 111 14.07 -0.74 7.76
C LYS A 111 15.17 -1.42 6.95
N THR A 112 14.86 -1.86 5.74
CA THR A 112 15.83 -2.51 4.83
C THR A 112 17.03 -1.60 4.53
N LYS A 113 16.78 -0.30 4.30
CA LYS A 113 17.86 0.66 4.09
C LYS A 113 18.77 0.76 5.30
N GLN A 114 18.21 0.82 6.51
CA GLN A 114 18.97 0.94 7.75
C GLN A 114 19.75 -0.34 8.06
N GLU A 115 19.08 -1.50 8.05
CA GLU A 115 19.68 -2.79 8.43
C GLU A 115 20.77 -3.26 7.47
N LEU A 116 20.66 -2.90 6.19
CA LEU A 116 21.66 -3.25 5.16
C LEU A 116 22.63 -2.09 4.86
N GLU A 117 22.55 -1.00 5.64
CA GLU A 117 23.36 0.22 5.48
C GLU A 117 23.38 0.75 4.04
N LEU A 118 22.23 0.72 3.38
CA LEU A 118 22.10 1.07 1.97
C LEU A 118 22.04 2.57 1.76
N THR A 119 22.61 3.01 0.65
CA THR A 119 22.30 4.32 0.08
C THR A 119 20.85 4.38 -0.41
N GLY A 120 20.31 5.58 -0.61
CA GLY A 120 18.97 5.73 -1.18
C GLY A 120 18.82 5.08 -2.56
N LYS A 121 19.87 5.13 -3.38
CA LYS A 121 19.90 4.49 -4.70
C LYS A 121 19.83 2.96 -4.60
N GLN A 122 20.62 2.38 -3.70
CA GLN A 122 20.64 0.94 -3.44
C GLN A 122 19.30 0.44 -2.89
N ALA A 123 18.71 1.16 -1.93
CA ALA A 123 17.40 0.80 -1.38
C ALA A 123 16.30 0.81 -2.46
N SER A 124 16.28 1.82 -3.33
CA SER A 124 15.36 1.87 -4.47
C SER A 124 15.58 0.73 -5.47
N ALA A 125 16.83 0.34 -5.71
CA ALA A 125 17.16 -0.80 -6.57
C ALA A 125 16.68 -2.14 -5.98
N VAL A 126 16.92 -2.34 -4.68
CA VAL A 126 16.44 -3.52 -3.94
C VAL A 126 14.92 -3.59 -3.98
N LEU A 127 14.23 -2.48 -3.68
CA LEU A 127 12.77 -2.40 -3.75
C LEU A 127 12.24 -2.65 -5.16
N GLY A 128 12.79 -1.96 -6.17
CA GLY A 128 12.33 -2.09 -7.55
C GLY A 128 12.53 -3.50 -8.10
N SER A 129 13.68 -4.11 -7.82
CA SER A 129 13.97 -5.48 -8.23
C SER A 129 13.10 -6.49 -7.50
N ALA A 130 12.85 -6.29 -6.19
CA ALA A 130 11.95 -7.12 -5.42
C ALA A 130 10.53 -7.04 -6.00
N HIS A 131 9.97 -5.84 -6.15
CA HIS A 131 8.63 -5.62 -6.68
C HIS A 131 8.45 -6.18 -8.09
N GLY A 132 9.48 -6.05 -8.96
CA GLY A 132 9.47 -6.67 -10.29
C GLY A 132 9.59 -8.19 -10.30
N SER A 133 9.96 -8.81 -9.18
CA SER A 133 10.15 -10.24 -9.04
C SER A 133 9.09 -10.92 -8.16
N CYS A 134 8.32 -10.16 -7.37
CA CYS A 134 7.23 -10.66 -6.55
C CYS A 134 6.18 -11.38 -7.39
N GLY A 135 5.78 -12.59 -6.97
CA GLY A 135 4.63 -13.28 -7.56
C GLY A 135 4.78 -13.73 -9.02
N ARG A 136 5.98 -13.64 -9.62
CA ARG A 136 6.30 -14.35 -10.86
C ARG A 136 6.39 -15.85 -10.58
N LYS A 137 5.23 -16.49 -10.50
CA LYS A 137 5.11 -17.96 -10.48
C LYS A 137 5.84 -18.51 -11.70
N ASN A 138 6.47 -19.67 -11.53
CA ASN A 138 7.19 -20.41 -12.56
C ASN A 138 6.35 -20.49 -13.85
N VAL A 139 6.63 -19.66 -14.87
CA VAL A 139 5.92 -19.71 -16.17
C VAL A 139 6.45 -20.86 -17.06
N PHE A 140 7.30 -21.72 -16.49
CA PHE A 140 7.87 -22.90 -17.16
C PHE A 140 7.70 -24.19 -16.33
N GLY A 141 6.61 -24.28 -15.57
CA GLY A 141 6.20 -25.51 -14.88
C GLY A 141 5.16 -26.26 -15.68
#